data_AF-A0A8S1AL69-F1
#
_entry.id   AF-A0A8S1AL69-F1
#
_cell.length_a   1.000
_cell.length_b   1.000
_cell.length_c   1.000
_cell.angle_alpha   90.00
_cell.angle_beta   90.00
_cell.angle_gamma   90.00
#
_symmetry.space_group_name_H-M   'P 1'
#
loop_
_entity.id
_entity.type
_entity.pdbx_description
1 polymer ?
#
loop_
_entity_poly.entity_id
_entity_poly.type
_entity_poly.pdbx_seq_one_letter_code
_entity_poly.pdbx_strand_id
1 'polypeptide(L)'
;MKIYLVFLCVVVCRLADGGRAPFITPCQESDLECLKNSAQNAIPILAAGIPDFKIASMDPMHMEQVKTSQAGLEMDFRNTSVTGLKNCKVLNLK
;
A
#
# COMPACT_ATOMS: atom_id res chain seq x y z
N MET A 1 -42.51 -11.50 -14.15
CA MET A 1 -41.23 -12.19 -13.86
C MET A 1 -39.99 -11.34 -14.15
N LYS A 2 -39.89 -10.65 -15.30
CA LYS A 2 -38.76 -9.75 -15.63
C LYS A 2 -38.54 -8.60 -14.62
N ILE A 3 -39.61 -7.99 -14.10
CA ILE A 3 -39.51 -6.84 -13.18
C ILE A 3 -38.86 -7.20 -11.82
N TYR A 4 -39.13 -8.40 -11.30
CA TYR A 4 -38.57 -8.89 -10.04
C TYR A 4 -37.07 -9.22 -10.19
N LEU A 5 -36.67 -9.73 -11.36
CA LEU A 5 -35.28 -10.02 -11.68
C LEU A 5 -34.44 -8.74 -11.77
N VAL A 6 -35.01 -7.66 -12.30
CA VAL A 6 -34.36 -6.33 -12.34
C VAL A 6 -34.22 -5.74 -10.93
N PHE A 7 -35.27 -5.81 -10.11
CA PHE A 7 -35.20 -5.37 -8.71
C PHE A 7 -34.15 -6.14 -7.91
N LEU A 8 -34.09 -7.47 -8.10
CA LEU A 8 -33.10 -8.31 -7.44
C LEU A 8 -31.67 -7.93 -7.85
N CYS A 9 -31.40 -7.70 -9.14
CA CYS A 9 -30.09 -7.24 -9.61
C CYS A 9 -29.70 -5.88 -9.02
N VAL A 10 -30.62 -4.92 -8.96
CA VAL A 10 -30.34 -3.60 -8.39
C VAL A 10 -29.98 -3.72 -6.91
N VAL A 11 -30.69 -4.55 -6.14
CA VAL A 11 -30.38 -4.77 -4.71
C VAL A 11 -29.02 -5.45 -4.52
N VAL A 12 -28.71 -6.48 -5.32
CA VAL A 12 -27.42 -7.19 -5.24
C VAL A 12 -26.25 -6.28 -5.61
N CYS A 13 -26.40 -5.43 -6.64
CA CYS A 13 -25.36 -4.45 -7.02
C CYS A 13 -25.13 -3.37 -5.95
N ARG A 14 -26.13 -3.05 -5.13
CA ARG A 14 -25.99 -2.06 -4.03
C ARG A 14 -25.31 -2.64 -2.80
N LEU A 15 -25.39 -3.96 -2.60
CA LEU A 15 -24.75 -4.68 -1.49
C LEU A 15 -23.32 -5.13 -1.81
N ALA A 16 -22.90 -5.02 -3.07
CA ALA A 16 -21.54 -5.31 -3.51
C ALA A 16 -20.60 -4.15 -3.11
N ASP A 17 -20.22 -4.10 -1.84
CA ASP A 17 -19.05 -3.34 -1.40
C ASP A 17 -17.80 -4.08 -1.91
N GLY A 18 -17.38 -3.77 -3.13
CA GLY A 18 -16.13 -4.30 -3.67
C GLY A 18 -15.00 -3.84 -2.78
N GLY A 19 -14.39 -4.76 -2.02
CA GLY A 19 -13.43 -4.50 -0.95
C GLY A 19 -12.47 -3.35 -1.24
N ARG A 20 -12.86 -2.15 -0.82
CA ARG A 20 -12.05 -0.95 -1.01
C ARG A 20 -11.04 -0.95 0.11
N ALA A 21 -9.78 -0.69 -0.22
CA ALA A 21 -8.81 -0.24 0.76
C ALA A 21 -9.28 1.16 1.24
N PRO A 22 -9.85 1.31 2.45
CA PRO A 22 -10.46 2.59 2.87
C PRO A 22 -9.42 3.70 3.04
N PHE A 23 -8.14 3.33 3.07
CA PHE A 23 -6.99 4.21 3.18
C PHE A 23 -6.47 4.74 1.83
N ILE A 24 -7.02 4.26 0.70
CA ILE A 24 -6.67 4.75 -0.63
C ILE A 24 -7.79 5.69 -1.11
N THR A 25 -7.46 6.96 -1.30
CA THR A 25 -8.37 7.92 -1.93
C THR A 25 -8.44 7.63 -3.43
N PRO A 26 -9.63 7.39 -4.00
CA PRO A 26 -9.80 7.24 -5.44
C PRO A 26 -9.53 8.57 -6.15
N CYS A 27 -8.72 8.54 -7.20
CA CYS A 27 -8.30 9.71 -7.96
C CYS A 27 -8.52 9.48 -9.46
N GLN A 28 -8.67 10.56 -10.22
CA GLN A 28 -8.56 10.50 -11.67
C GLN A 28 -7.09 10.31 -12.07
N GLU A 29 -6.83 9.58 -13.14
CA GLU A 29 -5.47 9.25 -13.59
C GLU A 29 -4.60 10.48 -13.90
N SER A 30 -5.21 11.55 -14.39
CA SER A 30 -4.55 12.83 -14.70
C SER A 30 -4.34 13.73 -13.49
N ASP A 31 -4.94 13.41 -12.34
CA ASP A 31 -4.87 14.23 -11.13
C ASP A 31 -3.67 13.83 -10.27
N LEU A 32 -2.49 14.33 -10.66
CA LEU A 32 -1.23 14.05 -9.99
C LEU A 32 -1.21 14.52 -8.52
N GLU A 33 -1.93 15.58 -8.19
CA GLU A 33 -2.00 16.08 -6.81
C GLU A 33 -2.80 15.11 -5.94
N CYS A 34 -3.96 14.67 -6.42
CA CYS A 34 -4.77 13.65 -5.74
C CYS A 34 -3.96 12.36 -5.54
N LEU A 35 -3.32 11.85 -6.61
CA LEU A 35 -2.52 10.63 -6.56
C LEU A 35 -1.38 10.76 -5.54
N LYS A 36 -0.69 11.90 -5.51
CA LYS A 36 0.41 12.15 -4.57
C LYS A 36 -0.08 12.17 -3.13
N ASN A 37 -1.19 12.85 -2.86
CA ASN A 37 -1.78 12.93 -1.53
C ASN A 37 -2.31 11.57 -1.06
N SER A 38 -2.98 10.83 -1.94
CA SER A 38 -3.46 9.47 -1.69
C SER A 38 -2.29 8.54 -1.33
N ALA A 39 -1.23 8.53 -2.14
CA ALA A 39 -0.02 7.76 -1.86
C ALA A 39 0.65 8.17 -0.54
N GLN A 40 0.79 9.48 -0.29
CA GLN A 40 1.41 10.00 0.92
C GLN A 40 0.66 9.57 2.20
N ASN A 41 -0.68 9.53 2.15
CA ASN A 41 -1.52 9.14 3.27
C ASN A 41 -1.52 7.62 3.50
N ALA A 42 -1.31 6.83 2.43
CA ALA A 42 -1.25 5.38 2.51
C ALA A 42 0.05 4.86 3.16
N ILE A 43 1.16 5.59 3.05
CA ILE A 43 2.49 5.20 3.57
C ILE A 43 2.47 4.69 5.01
N PRO A 44 1.97 5.43 6.02
CA PRO A 44 2.03 4.96 7.41
C PRO A 44 1.22 3.69 7.65
N ILE A 45 0.15 3.47 6.87
CA ILE A 45 -0.74 2.30 7.00
C ILE A 45 -0.09 1.09 6.36
N LEU A 46 0.47 1.24 5.15
CA LEU A 46 1.23 0.19 4.49
C LEU A 46 2.49 -0.17 5.27
N ALA A 47 3.18 0.82 5.85
CA ALA A 47 4.39 0.61 6.64
C ALA A 47 4.14 -0.21 7.92
N ALA A 48 2.96 -0.06 8.53
CA ALA A 48 2.55 -0.89 9.66
C ALA A 48 2.23 -2.36 9.28
N GLY A 49 2.03 -2.62 7.99
CA GLY A 49 1.56 -3.91 7.48
C GLY A 49 0.04 -4.04 7.52
N ILE A 50 -0.50 -4.88 6.64
CA ILE A 50 -1.93 -5.19 6.57
C ILE A 50 -2.09 -6.70 6.39
N PRO A 51 -2.27 -7.47 7.49
CA PRO A 51 -2.33 -8.93 7.45
C PRO A 51 -3.43 -9.48 6.53
N ASP A 52 -4.59 -8.83 6.48
CA ASP A 52 -5.73 -9.24 5.63
C ASP A 52 -5.38 -9.22 4.14
N PHE A 53 -4.45 -8.34 3.74
CA PHE A 53 -3.91 -8.26 2.37
C PHE A 53 -2.54 -8.94 2.22
N LYS A 54 -2.08 -9.70 3.23
CA LYS A 54 -0.75 -10.33 3.29
C LYS A 54 0.41 -9.33 3.12
N ILE A 55 0.21 -8.09 3.54
CA ILE A 55 1.24 -7.05 3.54
C ILE A 55 1.97 -7.12 4.89
N ALA A 56 3.26 -7.46 4.85
CA ALA A 56 4.10 -7.48 6.04
C ALA A 56 4.44 -6.06 6.53
N SER A 57 4.77 -5.93 7.81
CA SER A 57 5.28 -4.67 8.35
C SER A 57 6.60 -4.28 7.66
N MET A 58 6.70 -3.02 7.27
CA MET A 58 7.90 -2.41 6.69
C MET A 58 8.59 -1.46 7.67
N ASP A 59 8.03 -1.19 8.86
CA ASP A 59 8.65 -0.31 9.85
C ASP A 59 8.27 -0.73 11.29
N PRO A 60 9.15 -1.46 12.02
CA PRO A 60 10.49 -1.88 11.62
C PRO A 60 10.47 -2.99 10.56
N MET A 61 11.36 -2.89 9.56
CA MET A 61 11.64 -3.96 8.61
C MET A 61 12.85 -4.76 9.10
N HIS A 62 12.65 -6.05 9.33
CA HIS A 62 13.70 -6.96 9.77
C HIS A 62 14.26 -7.73 8.58
N MET A 63 15.59 -7.66 8.40
CA MET A 63 16.32 -8.37 7.36
C MET A 63 17.36 -9.29 8.00
N GLU A 64 17.35 -10.57 7.64
CA GLU A 64 18.32 -11.53 8.18
C GLU A 64 19.74 -11.24 7.74
N GLN A 65 19.93 -10.82 6.47
CA GLN A 65 21.24 -10.58 5.91
C GLN A 65 21.21 -9.54 4.78
N VAL A 66 22.16 -8.60 4.80
CA VAL A 66 22.43 -7.65 3.73
C VAL A 66 23.92 -7.70 3.40
N LYS A 67 24.26 -8.16 2.20
CA LYS A 67 25.63 -8.19 1.70
C LYS A 67 25.84 -7.07 0.68
N THR A 68 26.93 -6.34 0.79
CA THR A 68 27.30 -5.30 -0.17
C THR A 68 28.81 -5.29 -0.39
N SER A 69 29.23 -4.92 -1.59
CA SER A 69 30.64 -4.76 -1.96
C SER A 69 30.82 -3.39 -2.62
N GLN A 70 31.62 -2.53 -2.01
CA GLN A 70 31.85 -1.16 -2.47
C GLN A 70 33.34 -0.83 -2.36
N ALA A 71 33.97 -0.39 -3.47
CA ALA A 71 35.38 -0.01 -3.52
C ALA A 71 36.37 -1.05 -2.96
N GLY A 72 36.08 -2.35 -3.14
CA GLY A 72 36.90 -3.46 -2.64
C GLY A 72 36.66 -3.82 -1.15
N LEU A 73 35.73 -3.13 -0.47
CA LEU A 73 35.29 -3.47 0.87
C LEU A 73 34.03 -4.33 0.82
N GLU A 74 34.11 -5.54 1.36
CA GLU A 74 32.96 -6.43 1.57
C GLU A 74 32.32 -6.16 2.93
N MET A 75 31.02 -5.94 2.96
CA MET A 75 30.24 -5.75 4.19
C MET A 75 29.10 -6.77 4.23
N ASP A 76 28.97 -7.46 5.35
CA ASP A 76 27.91 -8.45 5.65
C ASP A 76 27.18 -8.03 6.93
N PHE A 77 26.02 -7.40 6.78
CA PHE A 77 25.15 -7.01 7.89
C PHE A 77 24.15 -8.12 8.18
N ARG A 78 24.01 -8.52 9.44
CA ARG A 78 23.09 -9.58 9.85
C ARG A 78 22.10 -9.10 10.90
N ASN A 79 20.89 -9.63 10.86
CA ASN A 79 19.79 -9.27 11.76
C ASN A 79 19.53 -7.75 11.80
N THR A 80 19.55 -7.13 10.62
CA THR A 80 19.41 -5.69 10.45
C THR A 80 17.95 -5.27 10.65
N SER A 81 17.74 -4.22 11.44
CA SER A 81 16.43 -3.58 11.59
C SER A 81 16.44 -2.21 10.94
N VAL A 82 15.63 -2.01 9.90
CA VAL A 82 15.45 -0.73 9.21
C VAL A 82 14.21 -0.05 9.75
N THR A 83 14.31 1.23 10.11
CA THR A 83 13.20 2.03 10.64
C THR A 83 13.09 3.37 9.93
N GLY A 84 11.92 4.00 10.02
CA GLY A 84 11.65 5.34 9.49
C GLY A 84 10.93 5.36 8.14
N LEU A 85 10.68 4.20 7.51
CA LEU A 85 9.94 4.10 6.25
C LEU A 85 8.50 4.64 6.36
N LYS A 86 7.88 4.58 7.56
CA LYS A 86 6.56 5.19 7.80
C LYS A 86 6.53 6.72 7.64
N ASN A 87 7.70 7.37 7.65
CA ASN A 87 7.85 8.81 7.55
C ASN A 87 8.29 9.28 6.14
N CYS A 88 8.36 8.37 5.17
CA CYS A 88 8.75 8.71 3.80
C CYS A 88 7.85 9.79 3.19
N LYS A 89 8.47 10.65 2.37
CA LYS A 89 7.77 11.70 1.63
C LYS A 89 7.75 11.37 0.14
N VAL A 90 6.55 11.39 -0.43
CA VAL A 90 6.37 11.27 -1.89
C VAL A 90 6.82 12.59 -2.50
N LEU A 91 7.91 12.56 -3.28
CA LEU A 91 8.46 13.77 -3.89
C LEU A 91 7.81 14.02 -5.26
N ASN A 92 7.87 13.03 -6.15
CA ASN A 92 7.43 13.14 -7.54
C ASN A 92 6.65 11.88 -7.96
N LEU A 93 5.68 12.07 -8.85
CA LEU A 93 4.98 11.01 -9.57
C LEU A 93 5.27 11.17 -11.07
N LYS A 94 5.33 10.04 -11.78
CA LYS A 94 5.53 10.00 -13.23
C LYS A 94 4.29 9.45 -13.90
#